data_AF-T0ZVI0-F1
#
_entry.id   AF-T0ZVI0-F1
#
_cell.length_a   1.000
_cell.length_b   1.000
_cell.length_c   1.000
_cell.angle_alpha   90.00
_cell.angle_beta   90.00
_cell.angle_gamma   90.00
#
_symmetry.space_group_name_H-M   'P 1'
#
loop_
_entity.id
_entity.type
_entity.pdbx_description
1 polymer ?
#
loop_
_entity_poly.entity_id
_entity_poly.type
_entity_poly.pdbx_seq_one_letter_code
_entity_poly.pdbx_strand_id
1 'polypeptide(L)'
;MILQKGHKSTNKQSLERLTGEVEQSFIKLLFSYRKAAKKKGTYIDPLLASLDQTGILHPQYTIARTATYRISSENPNIQNFPRERNIRNTIRAPEGQRFVSAD
;
A
#
# COMPACT_ATOMS: atom_id res chain seq x y z
N MET A 1 -30.16 -4.85 -18.77
CA MET A 1 -29.75 -3.44 -18.86
C MET A 1 -28.40 -3.30 -18.16
N ILE A 2 -27.28 -3.34 -18.90
CA ILE A 2 -25.94 -3.23 -18.32
C ILE A 2 -25.68 -1.73 -18.10
N LEU A 3 -25.64 -1.31 -16.83
CA LEU A 3 -25.20 0.05 -16.48
C LEU A 3 -23.75 0.23 -16.97
N GLN A 4 -23.53 1.04 -18.00
CA GLN A 4 -22.18 1.50 -18.33
C GLN A 4 -21.61 2.24 -17.12
N LYS A 5 -20.65 1.62 -16.43
CA LYS A 5 -19.83 2.31 -15.42
C LYS A 5 -18.81 3.20 -16.12
N GLY A 6 -19.24 4.38 -16.55
CA GLY A 6 -18.42 5.37 -17.24
C GLY A 6 -18.32 6.69 -16.50
N HIS A 7 -17.83 6.68 -15.25
CA HIS A 7 -17.49 7.95 -14.60
C HIS A 7 -16.18 8.52 -15.17
N LYS A 8 -16.10 9.84 -15.29
CA LYS A 8 -14.86 10.51 -15.71
C LYS A 8 -13.71 10.04 -14.81
N SER A 9 -12.67 9.48 -15.42
CA SER A 9 -11.50 9.00 -14.69
C SER A 9 -10.78 10.17 -14.04
N THR A 10 -10.52 10.05 -12.74
CA THR A 10 -9.65 10.97 -12.01
C THR A 10 -8.30 10.34 -11.73
N ASN A 11 -7.84 9.39 -12.56
CA ASN A 11 -6.52 8.80 -12.39
C ASN A 11 -5.41 9.84 -12.62
N LYS A 12 -4.16 9.47 -12.30
CA LYS A 12 -3.01 10.38 -12.41
C LYS A 12 -2.88 10.99 -13.81
N GLN A 13 -2.95 10.15 -14.85
CA GLN A 13 -2.81 10.57 -16.24
C GLN A 13 -3.93 11.51 -16.69
N SER A 14 -5.17 11.27 -16.28
CA SER A 14 -6.30 12.15 -16.57
C SER A 14 -6.13 13.52 -15.91
N LEU A 15 -5.66 13.56 -14.66
CA LEU A 15 -5.45 14.81 -13.91
C LEU A 15 -4.23 15.59 -14.41
N GLU A 16 -3.19 14.90 -14.86
CA GLU A 16 -2.01 15.53 -15.49
C GLU A 16 -2.34 16.23 -16.81
N ARG A 17 -3.42 15.83 -17.51
CA ARG A 17 -3.89 16.54 -18.72
C ARG A 17 -4.64 17.84 -18.40
N LEU A 18 -5.19 17.94 -17.19
CA LEU A 18 -6.00 19.09 -16.73
C LEU A 18 -5.16 20.18 -16.06
N THR A 19 -3.83 20.05 -16.09
CA THR A 19 -2.89 21.00 -15.46
C THR A 19 -3.01 22.43 -15.98
N GLY A 20 -3.52 22.64 -17.20
CA GLY A 20 -3.78 23.98 -17.75
C GLY A 20 -5.17 24.53 -17.39
N GLU A 21 -6.07 23.69 -16.88
CA GLU A 21 -7.48 24.03 -16.61
C GLU A 21 -7.79 24.16 -15.11
N VAL A 22 -6.91 23.61 -14.26
CA VAL A 22 -7.09 23.54 -12.81
C VAL A 22 -5.86 24.11 -12.11
N GLU A 23 -6.07 24.76 -10.97
CA GLU A 23 -4.98 25.30 -10.17
C GLU A 23 -3.96 24.21 -9.81
N GLN A 24 -2.69 24.49 -10.11
CA GLN A 24 -1.58 23.56 -9.87
C GLN A 24 -1.45 23.17 -8.39
N SER A 25 -1.77 24.08 -7.48
CA SER A 25 -1.73 23.85 -6.03
C SER A 25 -2.73 22.76 -5.63
N PHE A 26 -3.95 22.78 -6.18
CA PHE A 26 -5.00 21.81 -5.92
C PHE A 26 -4.60 20.41 -6.41
N ILE A 27 -4.09 20.29 -7.64
CA ILE A 27 -3.66 19.00 -8.19
C ILE A 27 -2.53 18.39 -7.34
N LYS A 28 -1.55 19.19 -6.93
CA LYS A 28 -0.47 18.75 -6.03
C LYS A 28 -1.00 18.30 -4.67
N LEU A 29 -1.93 19.05 -4.08
CA LEU A 29 -2.56 18.71 -2.81
C LEU A 29 -3.35 17.40 -2.92
N LEU A 30 -4.12 17.23 -3.99
CA LEU A 30 -4.89 16.02 -4.26
C LEU A 30 -4.00 14.78 -4.38
N PHE A 31 -2.87 14.88 -5.11
CA PHE A 31 -1.92 13.77 -5.19
C PHE A 31 -1.28 13.44 -3.85
N SER A 32 -0.94 14.47 -3.06
CA SER A 32 -0.40 14.31 -1.71
C SER A 32 -1.40 13.60 -0.79
N TYR A 33 -2.66 14.07 -0.80
CA TYR A 33 -3.76 13.45 -0.06
C TYR A 33 -3.95 11.99 -0.46
N ARG A 34 -4.05 11.68 -1.76
CA ARG A 34 -4.26 10.30 -2.24
C ARG A 34 -3.11 9.39 -1.86
N LYS A 35 -1.87 9.87 -1.92
CA LYS A 35 -0.69 9.12 -1.49
C LYS A 35 -0.78 8.80 0.01
N ALA A 36 -1.12 9.78 0.85
CA ALA A 36 -1.29 9.59 2.29
C ALA A 36 -2.46 8.66 2.63
N ALA A 37 -3.63 8.89 2.02
CA ALA A 37 -4.83 8.09 2.21
C ALA A 37 -4.62 6.62 1.79
N LYS A 38 -3.96 6.38 0.65
CA LYS A 38 -3.62 5.02 0.21
C LYS A 38 -2.68 4.34 1.22
N LYS A 39 -1.68 5.06 1.73
CA LYS A 39 -0.77 4.51 2.74
C LYS A 39 -1.50 4.09 4.01
N LYS A 40 -2.31 4.99 4.54
CA LYS A 40 -3.08 4.76 5.76
C LYS A 40 -4.05 3.59 5.57
N GLY A 41 -4.95 3.70 4.58
CA GLY A 41 -6.06 2.75 4.44
C GLY A 41 -5.69 1.40 3.80
N THR A 42 -4.63 1.31 2.98
CA THR A 42 -4.23 0.04 2.36
C THR A 42 -3.15 -0.70 3.13
N TYR A 43 -2.24 0.01 3.80
CA TYR A 43 -1.09 -0.62 4.45
C TYR A 43 -1.14 -0.48 5.97
N ILE A 44 -1.26 0.74 6.50
CA ILE A 44 -1.07 0.98 7.94
C ILE A 44 -2.25 0.43 8.75
N ASP A 45 -3.48 0.87 8.48
CA ASP A 45 -4.65 0.47 9.29
C ASP A 45 -4.88 -1.05 9.26
N PRO A 46 -4.83 -1.75 8.10
CA PRO A 46 -5.04 -3.19 8.06
C PRO A 46 -3.95 -3.98 8.78
N LEU A 47 -2.69 -3.54 8.72
CA LEU A 47 -1.59 -4.20 9.42
C LEU A 47 -1.70 -4.03 10.93
N LEU A 48 -2.02 -2.83 11.42
CA LEU A 48 -2.25 -2.59 12.83
C LEU A 48 -3.39 -3.46 13.39
N ALA A 49 -4.46 -3.64 12.61
CA ALA A 49 -5.56 -4.52 12.99
C ALA A 49 -5.21 -6.02 12.96
N SER A 50 -4.11 -6.40 12.31
CA SER A 50 -3.63 -7.79 12.19
C SER A 50 -2.54 -8.14 13.20
N LEU A 51 -2.16 -7.21 14.08
CA LEU A 51 -1.20 -7.47 15.15
C LEU A 51 -1.81 -8.39 16.20
N ASP A 52 -1.03 -9.36 16.65
CA ASP A 52 -1.38 -10.10 17.86
C ASP A 52 -1.15 -9.27 19.14
N GLN A 53 -1.46 -9.86 20.29
CA GLN A 53 -1.30 -9.21 21.60
C GLN A 53 0.16 -8.86 21.94
N THR A 54 1.12 -9.47 21.25
CA THR A 54 2.56 -9.22 21.41
C THR A 54 3.12 -8.24 20.38
N GLY A 55 2.29 -7.77 19.45
CA GLY A 55 2.70 -6.86 18.37
C GLY A 55 3.38 -7.55 17.19
N ILE A 56 3.15 -8.85 16.99
CA ILE A 56 3.72 -9.63 15.87
C ILE A 56 2.69 -9.80 14.76
N LEU A 57 3.16 -9.75 13.51
CA LEU A 57 2.38 -10.02 12.32
C LEU A 57 2.60 -11.47 11.86
N HIS A 58 1.51 -12.17 11.54
CA HIS A 58 1.53 -13.58 11.12
C HIS A 58 1.00 -13.75 9.68
N PRO A 59 1.75 -13.32 8.65
CA PRO A 59 1.30 -13.43 7.26
C PRO A 59 1.23 -14.89 6.80
N GLN A 60 0.19 -15.21 6.04
CA GLN A 60 0.03 -16.50 5.37
C GLN A 60 0.67 -16.44 3.98
N TYR A 61 1.44 -17.47 3.63
CA TYR A 61 2.11 -17.56 2.34
C TYR A 61 1.52 -18.67 1.47
N THR A 62 1.26 -18.37 0.19
CA THR A 62 0.79 -19.35 -0.79
C THR A 62 1.48 -19.21 -2.13
N ILE A 63 1.78 -20.33 -2.77
CA ILE A 63 2.40 -20.44 -4.11
C ILE A 63 1.37 -20.77 -5.20
N ALA A 64 0.19 -21.27 -4.82
CA ALA A 64 -0.81 -21.79 -5.75
C ALA A 64 -1.63 -20.69 -6.48
N ARG A 65 -1.42 -19.43 -6.10
CA ARG A 65 -2.26 -18.31 -6.55
C ARG A 65 -1.72 -17.57 -7.77
N THR A 66 -0.41 -17.60 -8.00
CA THR A 66 0.22 -16.88 -9.11
C THR A 66 0.58 -17.85 -10.23
N ALA A 67 0.26 -17.48 -11.48
CA ALA A 67 0.59 -18.31 -12.66
C ALA A 67 2.11 -18.51 -12.85
N THR A 68 2.93 -17.66 -12.21
CA THR A 68 4.39 -17.72 -12.25
C THR A 68 5.00 -18.44 -11.05
N TYR A 69 4.18 -19.04 -10.18
CA TYR A 69 4.60 -19.72 -8.95
C TYR A 69 5.36 -18.84 -7.95
N ARG A 70 5.30 -17.51 -8.09
CA ARG A 70 5.78 -16.59 -7.07
C ARG A 70 4.96 -16.77 -5.79
N ILE A 71 5.66 -16.78 -4.66
CA ILE A 71 5.05 -16.74 -3.32
C ILE A 71 4.22 -15.45 -3.22
N SER A 72 3.00 -15.57 -2.69
CA SER A 72 2.15 -14.45 -2.33
C SER A 72 1.85 -14.46 -0.83
N SER A 73 1.77 -13.28 -0.21
CA SER A 73 1.38 -13.11 1.19
C SER A 73 -0.02 -12.56 1.34
N GLU A 74 -0.81 -13.10 2.27
CA GLU A 74 -2.13 -12.60 2.65
C GLU A 74 -2.39 -12.75 4.15
N ASN A 75 -3.43 -12.09 4.66
CA ASN A 75 -3.85 -12.14 6.06
C ASN A 75 -2.72 -11.98 7.11
N PRO A 76 -1.92 -10.89 7.09
CA PRO A 76 -1.96 -9.74 6.17
C PRO A 76 -0.95 -9.83 5.01
N ASN A 77 -1.17 -9.04 3.95
CA ASN A 77 -0.20 -8.94 2.84
C ASN A 77 0.96 -8.01 3.21
N ILE A 78 2.12 -8.57 3.52
CA ILE A 78 3.33 -7.83 3.88
C ILE A 78 4.28 -7.58 2.69
N GLN A 79 4.09 -8.28 1.57
CA GLN A 79 4.91 -8.11 0.36
C GLN A 79 4.76 -6.71 -0.26
N ASN A 80 3.57 -6.12 -0.13
CA ASN A 80 3.25 -4.81 -0.71
C ASN A 80 3.51 -3.63 0.26
N PHE A 81 4.19 -3.86 1.38
CA PHE A 81 4.45 -2.80 2.36
C PHE A 81 5.30 -1.65 1.77
N PRO A 82 5.00 -0.37 2.11
CA PRO A 82 5.78 0.76 1.61
C PRO A 82 7.28 0.66 1.94
N ARG A 83 8.12 0.89 0.94
CA ARG A 83 9.59 0.86 1.08
C ARG A 83 10.19 2.13 1.69
N GLU A 84 9.37 3.15 1.92
CA GLU A 84 9.80 4.47 2.40
C GLU A 84 10.36 4.33 3.82
N ARG A 85 11.58 4.83 4.04
CA ARG A 85 12.36 4.58 5.28
C ARG A 85 11.59 4.90 6.56
N ASN A 86 10.83 5.98 6.58
CA ASN A 86 10.03 6.40 7.73
C ASN A 86 8.92 5.41 8.10
N ILE A 87 8.39 4.66 7.13
CA ILE A 87 7.37 3.63 7.35
C ILE A 87 8.04 2.27 7.53
N ARG A 88 9.06 1.93 6.73
CA ARG A 88 9.78 0.66 6.83
C ARG A 88 10.41 0.44 8.19
N ASN A 89 10.92 1.50 8.82
CA ASN A 89 11.56 1.46 10.14
C ASN A 89 10.57 1.26 11.31
N THR A 90 9.25 1.24 11.06
CA THR A 90 8.27 0.89 12.10
C THR A 90 8.21 -0.62 12.34
N ILE A 91 8.62 -1.43 11.36
CA ILE A 91 8.80 -2.87 11.53
C ILE A 91 10.18 -3.09 12.16
N ARG A 92 10.20 -3.71 13.34
CA ARG A 92 11.41 -3.87 14.15
C ARG A 92 11.59 -5.33 14.54
N ALA A 93 12.84 -5.73 14.67
CA ALA A 93 13.16 -7.02 15.26
C ALA A 93 12.82 -6.98 16.76
N PRO A 94 12.52 -8.13 17.39
CA PRO A 94 12.40 -8.23 18.83
C PRO A 94 13.64 -7.71 19.57
N GLU A 95 13.48 -7.41 20.86
CA GLU A 95 14.59 -6.97 21.70
C GLU A 95 15.75 -7.98 21.67
N GLY A 96 16.98 -7.46 21.56
CA GLY A 96 18.18 -8.29 21.43
C GLY A 96 18.40 -8.93 20.05
N GLN A 97 17.48 -8.75 19.10
CA GLN A 97 17.57 -9.33 17.75
C GLN A 97 17.77 -8.28 16.66
N ARG A 98 18.16 -8.72 15.46
CA ARG A 98 18.29 -7.87 14.28
C ARG A 98 17.72 -8.59 13.05
N PHE A 99 17.12 -7.83 12.15
CA PHE A 99 16.82 -8.34 10.82
C PHE A 99 18.09 -8.40 9.98
N VAL A 100 18.25 -9.51 9.26
CA VAL A 100 19.26 -9.66 8.21
C VAL A 100 18.51 -9.85 6.91
N SER A 101 18.84 -9.03 5.92
CA SER A 101 18.30 -9.12 4.57
C SER A 101 19.42 -9.53 3.63
N ALA A 102 19.19 -10.57 2.84
CA ALA A 102 20.01 -10.94 1.71
C ALA A 102 19.12 -10.88 0.46
N ASP A 103 19.53 -10.07 -0.51
CA ASP A 103 18.86 -9.86 -1.80
C ASP A 103 19.91 -10.06 -2.90
#